data_AF-A0A352NNR2-F1
#
_entry.id   AF-A0A352NNR2-F1
#
_cell.length_a   1.000
_cell.length_b   1.000
_cell.length_c   1.000
_cell.angle_alpha   90.00
_cell.angle_beta   90.00
_cell.angle_gamma   90.00
#
_symmetry.space_group_name_H-M   'P 1'
#
loop_
_entity.id
_entity.type
_entity.pdbx_description
1 polymer ?
#
loop_
_entity_poly.entity_id
_entity_poly.type
_entity_poly.pdbx_seq_one_letter_code
_entity_poly.pdbx_strand_id
1 'polypeptide(L)' 'MSEVKTVEFEGPCPFLTCLKTEKHTHPICPVCGAVRYGNLFCEECRNQMEPGGLSRDEWDEYVLDLKKRRG' A
#
# COMPACT_ATOMS: atom_id res chain seq x y z
N MET A 1 22.55 7.92 -0.81
CA MET A 1 21.16 7.48 -1.01
C MET A 1 20.60 7.17 0.37
N SER A 2 19.55 7.85 0.80
CA SER A 2 18.96 7.67 2.13
C SER A 2 18.24 6.31 2.18
N GLU A 3 18.60 5.43 3.12
CA GLU A 3 17.90 4.15 3.30
C GLU A 3 16.44 4.40 3.68
N VAL A 4 15.51 3.85 2.89
CA VAL A 4 14.07 3.89 3.21
C VAL A 4 13.82 2.81 4.26
N LYS A 5 13.48 3.23 5.48
CA LYS A 5 13.09 2.31 6.55
C LYS A 5 11.79 1.61 6.19
N THR A 6 11.65 0.33 6.53
CA THR A 6 10.46 -0.48 6.26
C THR A 6 9.96 -1.20 7.51
N VAL A 7 8.71 -1.63 7.48
CA VAL A 7 8.06 -2.49 8.48
C VAL A 7 7.47 -3.69 7.76
N GLU A 8 7.60 -4.87 8.36
CA GLU A 8 7.10 -6.14 7.83
C GLU A 8 5.80 -6.55 8.54
N PHE A 9 4.86 -7.12 7.78
CA PHE A 9 3.60 -7.66 8.26
C PHE A 9 3.47 -9.13 7.83
N GLU A 10 3.04 -10.01 8.73
CA GLU A 10 3.01 -11.48 8.56
C GLU A 10 1.69 -12.03 7.99
N GLY A 11 0.69 -11.18 7.71
CA GLY A 11 -0.66 -11.62 7.34
C GLY A 11 -1.52 -10.45 6.86
N PRO A 12 -2.86 -10.56 6.91
CA PRO A 12 -3.73 -9.53 6.34
C PRO A 12 -3.37 -8.16 6.91
N CYS A 13 -3.05 -7.24 6.01
CA CYS A 13 -2.52 -5.96 6.41
C CYS A 13 -3.51 -5.23 7.33
N PRO A 14 -3.07 -4.68 8.47
CA PRO A 14 -3.96 -3.90 9.34
C PRO A 14 -4.40 -2.56 8.70
N PHE A 15 -3.79 -2.16 7.59
CA PHE A 15 -4.14 -0.92 6.90
C PHE A 15 -5.26 -1.16 5.89
N LEU A 16 -6.38 -0.44 6.09
CA LEU A 16 -7.58 -0.52 5.24
C LEU A 16 -7.31 -0.30 3.75
N THR A 17 -6.28 0.48 3.43
CA THR A 17 -5.91 0.76 2.04
C THR A 17 -4.93 -0.25 1.46
N CYS A 18 -4.47 -1.24 2.25
CA CYS A 18 -3.60 -2.30 1.77
C CYS A 18 -4.39 -3.58 1.48
N LEU A 19 -4.25 -4.10 0.26
CA LEU A 19 -4.99 -5.27 -0.21
C LEU A 19 -4.21 -6.58 -0.06
N LYS A 20 -2.96 -6.54 0.42
CA LYS A 20 -2.16 -7.75 0.60
C LYS A 20 -2.64 -8.54 1.82
N THR A 21 -2.92 -9.81 1.58
CA THR A 21 -3.34 -10.78 2.60
C THR A 21 -2.19 -11.66 3.08
N GLU A 22 -1.10 -11.72 2.31
CA GLU A 22 0.11 -12.47 2.59
C GLU A 22 1.19 -11.59 3.24
N LYS A 23 2.34 -12.18 3.60
CA LYS A 23 3.49 -11.48 4.17
C LYS A 23 4.03 -10.41 3.20
N HIS A 24 4.18 -9.17 3.68
CA HIS A 24 4.67 -8.05 2.86
C HIS A 24 5.32 -6.95 3.71
N THR A 25 5.97 -5.98 3.05
CA THR A 25 6.60 -4.83 3.71
C THR A 25 5.97 -3.52 3.28
N HIS A 26 6.02 -2.54 4.18
CA HIS A 26 5.65 -1.16 3.91
C HIS A 26 6.77 -0.20 4.26
N PRO A 27 7.08 0.79 3.41
CA PRO A 27 8.03 1.83 3.76
C PRO A 27 7.45 2.76 4.82
N ILE A 28 8.33 3.31 5.64
CA ILE A 28 8.03 4.38 6.60
C ILE A 28 8.14 5.70 5.85
N CYS A 29 7.13 6.56 5.97
CA CYS A 29 7.15 7.90 5.41
C CYS A 29 8.31 8.68 6.05
N PRO A 30 9.26 9.21 5.25
CA PRO A 30 10.39 9.96 5.79
C PRO A 30 9.97 11.33 6.35
N VAL A 31 8.78 11.82 5.99
CA VAL A 31 8.26 13.13 6.41
C VAL A 31 7.53 13.04 7.74
N CYS A 32 6.54 12.14 7.86
CA CYS A 32 5.71 12.04 9.07
C CYS A 32 6.05 10.86 9.99
N GLY A 33 6.97 9.98 9.58
CA GLY A 33 7.38 8.80 10.36
C GLY A 33 6.31 7.70 10.47
N ALA A 34 5.12 7.91 9.90
CA ALA A 34 4.09 6.89 9.86
C ALA A 34 4.43 5.80 8.83
N VAL A 35 3.98 4.57 9.09
CA VAL A 35 3.99 3.51 8.08
C VAL A 35 3.10 3.97 6.93
N ARG A 36 3.59 3.86 5.67
CA ARG A 36 2.75 4.17 4.51
C ARG A 36 1.44 3.36 4.58
N TYR A 37 0.36 3.95 4.08
CA TYR A 37 -1.02 3.44 4.19
C TYR A 37 -1.67 3.56 5.59
N GLY A 38 -0.89 3.87 6.63
CA GLY A 38 -1.43 4.10 7.99
C GLY A 38 -1.87 5.54 8.30
N ASN A 39 -1.43 6.54 7.52
CA ASN A 39 -1.76 7.95 7.74
C ASN A 39 -1.99 8.70 6.42
N LEU A 40 -3.23 9.11 6.14
CA LEU A 40 -3.62 9.83 4.92
C LEU A 40 -3.64 11.36 5.08
N PHE A 41 -3.41 11.88 6.30
CA PHE A 41 -3.40 13.32 6.54
C PHE A 41 -2.13 13.99 6.00
N CYS A 42 -0.98 13.30 6.05
CA CYS A 42 0.27 13.79 5.47
C CYS A 42 0.16 13.88 3.94
N GLU A 43 0.56 15.01 3.37
CA GLU A 43 0.53 15.25 1.92
C GLU A 43 1.37 14.23 1.15
N GLU A 44 2.57 13.91 1.64
CA GLU A 44 3.43 12.89 1.04
C GLU A 44 2.73 11.53 0.99
N CYS A 45 2.13 11.10 2.10
CA CYS A 45 1.40 9.83 2.15
C CYS A 45 0.15 9.83 1.25
N ARG A 46 -0.52 10.97 1.11
CA ARG A 46 -1.71 11.14 0.27
C ARG A 46 -1.38 11.14 -1.22
N ASN A 47 -0.23 11.67 -1.60
CA ASN A 47 0.23 11.69 -2.99
C ASN A 47 0.82 10.34 -3.42
N GLN A 48 1.21 9.49 -2.47
CA GLN A 48 1.72 8.13 -2.68
C GLN A 48 0.59 7.07 -2.63
N MET A 49 -0.65 7.44 -2.96
CA MET A 49 -1.81 6.52 -3.01
C MET A 49 -1.76 5.61 -4.24
N GLU A 50 -0.66 4.88 -4.43
CA GLU A 50 -0.78 3.61 -5.14
C GLU A 50 -1.60 2.66 -4.26
N PRO A 51 -2.59 1.93 -4.82
CA PRO A 51 -3.45 1.06 -4.04
C PRO A 51 -2.60 0.07 -3.25
N GLY A 52 -2.79 0.08 -1.93
CA GLY A 52 -1.70 -0.17 -0.99
C GLY A 52 -1.09 -1.54 -1.12
N GLY A 53 0.06 -1.59 -1.76
CA GLY A 53 0.86 -2.80 -1.89
C GLY A 53 0.72 -3.52 -3.23
N LEU A 54 -0.17 -3.11 -4.13
CA LEU A 54 -0.13 -3.61 -5.51
C LEU A 54 0.82 -2.71 -6.31
N SER A 55 1.76 -3.32 -7.01
CA SER A 55 2.44 -2.71 -8.14
C SER A 55 1.42 -2.29 -9.21
N ARG A 56 1.85 -1.45 -10.14
CA ARG A 56 1.00 -0.99 -11.25
C ARG A 56 0.36 -2.16 -12.02
N ASP A 57 1.13 -3.22 -12.25
CA ASP A 57 0.68 -4.41 -12.95
C ASP A 57 -0.34 -5.20 -12.12
N GLU A 58 -0.07 -5.41 -10.82
CA GLU A 58 -1.01 -6.05 -9.89
C GLU A 58 -2.34 -5.26 -9.78
N TRP A 59 -2.29 -3.92 -9.90
CA TRP A 59 -3.49 -3.08 -9.91
C TRP A 59 -4.33 -3.25 -11.18
N ASP A 60 -3.68 -3.25 -12.34
CA ASP A 60 -4.38 -3.41 -13.62
C ASP A 60 -5.09 -4.78 -13.66
N GLU A 61 -4.44 -5.83 -13.15
CA GLU A 61 -5.07 -7.15 -12.95
C GLU A 61 -6.27 -7.09 -12.00
N TYR A 62 -6.12 -6.45 -10.83
CA TYR A 62 -7.20 -6.29 -9.86
C TYR A 62 -8.42 -5.56 -10.46
N VAL A 63 -8.19 -4.48 -11.21
CA VAL A 63 -9.27 -3.72 -11.87
C VAL A 63 -9.98 -4.56 -12.93
N LEU A 64 -9.24 -5.38 -13.69
CA LEU A 64 -9.82 -6.29 -14.66
C LEU A 64 -10.70 -7.36 -13.99
N ASP A 65 -10.25 -7.92 -12.88
CA ASP A 65 -11.01 -8.91 -12.11
C ASP A 65 -12.31 -8.31 -11.51
N LEU A 66 -12.24 -7.10 -10.94
CA LEU A 66 -13.43 -6.39 -10.46
C LEU A 66 -14.47 -6.16 -11.56
N LYS A 67 -14.02 -5.82 -12.78
CA LYS A 67 -14.92 -5.64 -13.93
C LYS A 67 -15.59 -6.95 -14.34
N LYS A 68 -14.87 -8.07 -14.30
CA LYS A 68 -15.42 -9.40 -14.61
C LYS A 68 -16.46 -9.86 -13.59
N ARG A 69 -16.28 -9.56 -12.30
CA ARG A 69 -17.24 -9.93 -11.24
C ARG A 69 -18.54 -9.11 -11.24
N ARG A 70 -18.56 -8.00 -11.97
CA ARG A 70 -19.72 -7.08 -12.09
C ARG A 70 -20.58 -7.30 -13.34
N GLY A 71 -20.13 -8.14 -14.27
CA GLY A 71 -20.90 -8.57 -15.45
C GLY A 71 -21.49 -9.95 -15.24
#